data_AF-A0A357TG38-F1
#
_entry.id   AF-A0A357TG38-F1
#
_cell.length_a   1.000
_cell.length_b   1.000
_cell.length_c   1.000
_cell.angle_alpha   90.00
_cell.angle_beta   90.00
_cell.angle_gamma   90.00
#
_symmetry.space_group_name_H-M   'P 1'
#
loop_
_entity.id
_entity.type
_entity.pdbx_description
1 polymer ?
#
loop_
_entity_poly.entity_id
_entity_poly.type
_entity_poly.pdbx_seq_one_letter_code
_entity_poly.pdbx_strand_id
1 'polypeptide(L)'
;GGPTGQRLEALEQYNDRLQGRSTAMPDLFVLARLQQNPDEAKLLENAAAPVSYLEQFSATDQQHIRRVLDIIIGGQALDLQRFAYANTGTVIPLAREEELDDYTYRVAGCVGEFWTHVSLGHLFEVDAAKEAQLFENAVRFGKALQLINILRDLPEDLRMGRCYLPTAALSEHDITPENLLEPATMERFRPVYDSYLDKTVAHFDAAAAYIDMLPFSQFRMRGACTLPVIIGLKTVTLLRQQNVLDAEYRIKVGRPEIKRMTRQTALALHSRRRTQKLISSYRDA
;
A
#
# COMPACT_ATOMS: atom_id res chain seq x y z
N GLY A 1 0.21 -19.46 -0.45
CA GLY A 1 1.28 -19.17 0.52
C GLY A 1 1.31 -20.08 1.74
N GLY A 2 0.93 -21.36 1.66
CA GLY A 2 1.01 -22.29 2.80
C GLY A 2 0.01 -22.06 3.94
N PRO A 3 -0.01 -22.97 4.93
CA PRO A 3 -0.94 -22.90 6.07
C PRO A 3 -0.76 -21.60 6.88
N THR A 4 -1.86 -21.06 7.42
CA THR A 4 -1.83 -19.81 8.21
C THR A 4 -0.94 -19.90 9.45
N GLY A 5 -0.98 -21.01 10.19
CA GLY A 5 -0.12 -21.21 11.37
C GLY A 5 1.37 -21.16 11.04
N GLN A 6 1.80 -21.85 9.98
CA GLN A 6 3.21 -21.83 9.53
C GLN A 6 3.67 -20.44 9.10
N ARG A 7 2.80 -19.67 8.43
CA ARG A 7 3.10 -18.29 8.04
C ARG A 7 3.24 -17.37 9.24
N LEU A 8 2.36 -17.50 10.24
CA LEU A 8 2.40 -16.71 11.46
C LEU A 8 3.68 -16.97 12.26
N GLU A 9 4.03 -18.24 12.45
CA GLU A 9 5.26 -18.64 13.13
C GLU A 9 6.50 -18.11 12.39
N ALA A 10 6.53 -18.24 11.05
CA ALA A 10 7.62 -17.72 10.24
C ALA A 10 7.75 -16.19 10.34
N LEU A 11 6.65 -15.45 10.34
CA LEU A 11 6.65 -13.99 10.52
C LEU A 11 7.16 -13.58 11.91
N GLU A 12 6.72 -14.26 12.96
CA GLU A 12 7.16 -14.00 14.33
C GLU A 12 8.67 -14.23 14.49
N GLN A 13 9.15 -15.40 14.06
CA GLN A 13 10.57 -15.74 14.08
C GLN A 13 11.41 -14.79 13.22
N TYR A 14 10.90 -14.40 12.05
CA TYR A 14 11.57 -13.42 11.19
C TYR A 14 11.66 -12.05 11.86
N ASN A 15 10.58 -11.59 12.50
CA ASN A 15 10.60 -10.34 13.25
C ASN A 15 11.59 -10.42 14.41
N ASP A 16 11.60 -11.51 15.18
CA ASP A 16 12.57 -11.69 16.27
C ASP A 16 14.02 -11.59 15.78
N ARG A 17 14.31 -12.15 14.60
CA ARG A 17 15.63 -12.00 13.98
C ARG A 17 15.95 -10.54 13.58
N LEU A 18 14.99 -9.85 12.96
CA LEU A 18 15.15 -8.46 12.52
C LEU A 18 15.35 -7.50 13.69
N GLN A 19 14.62 -7.74 14.79
CA GLN A 19 14.68 -6.92 16.00
C GLN A 19 15.88 -7.26 16.90
N GLY A 20 16.66 -8.29 16.56
CA GLY A 20 17.81 -8.74 17.35
C GLY A 20 17.43 -9.48 18.63
N ARG A 21 16.18 -9.96 18.74
CA ARG A 21 15.71 -10.82 19.84
C ARG A 21 16.13 -12.28 19.65
N SER A 22 16.43 -12.66 18.41
CA SER A 22 16.96 -13.97 18.03
C SER A 22 18.12 -13.82 17.04
N THR A 23 19.05 -14.77 17.06
CA THR A 23 20.10 -14.91 16.04
C THR A 23 19.73 -15.88 14.92
N ALA A 24 18.68 -16.69 15.12
CA ALA A 24 18.24 -17.70 14.15
C ALA A 24 17.30 -17.09 13.11
N MET A 25 17.38 -17.59 11.87
CA MET A 25 16.38 -17.33 10.82
C MET A 25 15.28 -18.40 10.88
N PRO A 26 14.02 -18.07 10.54
CA PRO A 26 12.99 -19.08 10.35
C PRO A 26 13.36 -20.04 9.20
N ASP A 27 12.91 -21.29 9.30
CA ASP A 27 12.94 -22.20 8.16
C ASP A 27 11.82 -21.84 7.18
N LEU A 28 12.21 -21.26 6.04
CA LEU A 28 11.28 -20.83 4.99
C LEU A 28 11.20 -21.83 3.82
N PHE A 29 11.86 -22.99 3.90
CA PHE A 29 11.96 -23.93 2.78
C PHE A 29 10.59 -24.39 2.27
N VAL A 30 9.69 -24.78 3.18
CA VAL A 30 8.32 -25.20 2.83
C VAL A 30 7.56 -24.05 2.17
N LEU A 31 7.67 -22.83 2.70
CA LEU A 31 7.01 -21.65 2.14
C LEU A 31 7.57 -21.26 0.77
N ALA A 32 8.88 -21.44 0.54
CA ALA A 32 9.52 -21.20 -0.75
C ALA A 32 8.99 -22.15 -1.82
N ARG A 33 8.86 -23.46 -1.52
CA ARG A 33 8.33 -24.46 -2.46
C ARG A 33 6.86 -24.26 -2.84
N LEU A 34 6.13 -23.47 -2.06
CA LEU A 34 4.72 -23.15 -2.31
C LEU A 34 4.53 -21.90 -3.18
N GLN A 35 5.60 -21.18 -3.52
CA GLN A 35 5.51 -20.02 -4.39
C GLN A 35 5.36 -20.44 -5.86
N GLN A 36 4.49 -19.73 -6.59
CA GLN A 36 4.33 -19.91 -8.04
C GLN A 36 5.39 -19.13 -8.82
N ASN A 37 5.90 -18.04 -8.24
CA ASN A 37 6.94 -17.21 -8.82
C ASN A 37 8.33 -17.72 -8.36
N PRO A 38 9.22 -18.15 -9.27
CA PRO A 38 10.54 -18.66 -8.90
C PRO A 38 11.41 -17.60 -8.22
N ASP A 39 11.22 -16.33 -8.53
CA ASP A 39 11.98 -15.24 -7.91
C ASP A 39 11.56 -15.02 -6.44
N GLU A 40 10.29 -15.22 -6.12
CA GLU A 40 9.78 -15.18 -4.74
C GLU A 40 10.26 -16.39 -3.92
N ALA A 41 10.28 -17.58 -4.53
CA ALA A 41 10.88 -18.77 -3.90
C ALA A 41 12.35 -18.53 -3.56
N LYS A 42 13.13 -18.03 -4.53
CA LYS A 42 14.54 -17.71 -4.35
C LYS A 42 14.77 -16.66 -3.26
N LEU A 43 13.90 -15.65 -3.16
CA LEU A 43 14.00 -14.65 -2.09
C LEU A 43 13.81 -15.28 -0.71
N LEU A 44 12.84 -16.19 -0.55
CA LEU A 44 12.60 -16.91 0.71
C LEU A 44 13.76 -17.85 1.07
N GLU A 45 14.31 -18.58 0.10
CA GLU A 45 15.48 -19.45 0.29
C GLU A 45 16.73 -18.66 0.72
N ASN A 46 16.83 -17.38 0.34
CA ASN A 46 17.97 -16.52 0.62
C ASN A 46 17.63 -15.39 1.60
N ALA A 47 16.60 -15.54 2.43
CA ALA A 47 16.09 -14.49 3.32
C ALA A 47 17.14 -13.96 4.32
N ALA A 48 18.19 -14.74 4.61
CA ALA A 48 19.29 -14.30 5.48
C ALA A 48 20.12 -13.14 4.88
N ALA A 49 20.22 -13.06 3.54
CA ALA A 49 21.06 -12.05 2.88
C ALA A 49 20.51 -10.62 3.06
N PRO A 50 19.20 -10.34 2.85
CA PRO A 50 18.63 -9.03 3.18
C PRO A 50 18.85 -8.62 4.65
N VAL A 51 18.78 -9.56 5.59
CA VAL A 51 18.99 -9.29 7.02
C VAL A 51 20.45 -8.92 7.30
N SER A 52 21.42 -9.53 6.62
CA SER A 52 22.84 -9.17 6.82
C SER A 52 23.18 -7.78 6.26
N TYR A 53 22.43 -7.28 5.28
CA TYR A 53 22.56 -5.88 4.85
C TYR A 53 22.02 -4.89 5.87
N LEU A 54 20.97 -5.24 6.64
CA LEU A 54 20.45 -4.39 7.71
C LEU A 54 21.56 -4.01 8.70
N GLU A 55 22.41 -4.98 9.05
CA GLU A 55 23.49 -4.83 10.03
C GLU A 55 24.62 -3.89 9.56
N GLN A 56 24.66 -3.53 8.27
CA GLN A 56 25.68 -2.66 7.68
C GLN A 56 25.29 -1.17 7.70
N PHE A 57 24.03 -0.84 7.99
CA PHE A 57 23.57 0.56 8.06
C PHE A 57 23.99 1.24 9.38
N SER A 58 23.86 2.56 9.43
CA SER A 58 24.08 3.34 10.65
C SER A 58 23.11 2.92 11.76
N ALA A 59 23.46 3.15 13.03
CA ALA A 59 22.57 2.80 14.16
C ALA A 59 21.19 3.49 14.05
N THR A 60 21.17 4.75 13.60
CA THR A 60 19.94 5.51 13.36
C THR A 60 19.09 4.88 12.26
N ASP A 61 19.69 4.54 11.11
CA ASP A 61 18.96 3.90 10.02
C ASP A 61 18.46 2.51 10.40
N GLN A 62 19.27 1.74 11.13
CA GLN A 62 18.85 0.44 11.67
C GLN A 62 17.61 0.59 12.55
N GLN A 63 17.56 1.61 13.42
CA GLN A 63 16.39 1.88 14.26
C GLN A 63 15.15 2.19 13.40
N HIS A 64 15.28 3.04 12.37
CA HIS A 64 14.16 3.34 11.47
C HIS A 64 13.69 2.12 10.67
N ILE A 65 14.62 1.32 10.12
CA ILE A 65 14.32 0.11 9.35
C ILE A 65 13.64 -0.92 10.26
N ARG A 66 14.17 -1.17 11.45
CA ARG A 66 13.59 -2.11 12.41
C ARG A 66 12.18 -1.70 12.83
N ARG A 67 11.96 -0.41 13.11
CA ARG A 67 10.65 0.11 13.48
C ARG A 67 9.61 -0.10 12.37
N VAL A 68 9.93 0.23 11.12
CA VAL A 68 8.98 0.06 10.02
C VAL A 68 8.69 -1.42 9.76
N LEU A 69 9.71 -2.29 9.84
CA LEU A 69 9.54 -3.73 9.68
C LEU A 69 8.67 -4.34 10.79
N ASP A 70 8.84 -3.93 12.04
CA ASP A 70 8.02 -4.39 13.16
C ASP A 70 6.52 -4.05 12.94
N ILE A 71 6.25 -2.82 12.49
CA ILE A 71 4.88 -2.36 12.18
C ILE A 71 4.28 -3.16 11.02
N ILE A 72 5.03 -3.33 9.92
CA ILE A 72 4.56 -4.08 8.73
C ILE A 72 4.29 -5.53 9.08
N ILE A 73 5.22 -6.19 9.78
CA ILE A 73 5.06 -7.61 10.16
C ILE A 73 3.89 -7.77 11.12
N GLY A 74 3.71 -6.86 12.07
CA GLY A 74 2.52 -6.82 12.92
C GLY A 74 1.22 -6.69 12.10
N GLY A 75 1.21 -5.83 11.08
CA GLY A 75 0.08 -5.71 10.13
C GLY A 75 -0.19 -6.99 9.36
N GLN A 76 0.85 -7.65 8.84
CA GLN A 76 0.73 -8.94 8.13
C GLN A 76 0.24 -10.07 9.03
N ALA A 77 0.70 -10.10 10.28
CA ALA A 77 0.26 -11.10 11.26
C ALA A 77 -1.23 -10.90 11.63
N LEU A 78 -1.65 -9.67 11.92
CA LEU A 78 -3.06 -9.34 12.19
C LEU A 78 -3.96 -9.70 11.00
N ASP A 79 -3.50 -9.42 9.80
CA ASP A 79 -4.20 -9.74 8.55
C ASP A 79 -4.37 -11.27 8.37
N LEU A 80 -3.31 -12.05 8.59
CA LEU A 80 -3.37 -13.51 8.56
C LEU A 80 -4.31 -14.09 9.62
N GLN A 81 -4.33 -13.51 10.82
CA GLN A 81 -5.23 -13.94 11.89
C GLN A 81 -6.69 -13.60 11.55
N ARG A 82 -6.95 -12.39 11.08
CA ARG A 82 -8.29 -11.92 10.72
C ARG A 82 -8.91 -12.78 9.61
N PHE A 83 -8.13 -13.08 8.58
CA PHE A 83 -8.59 -13.85 7.44
C PHE A 83 -8.24 -15.35 7.55
N ALA A 84 -7.96 -15.86 8.74
CA ALA A 84 -7.53 -17.26 8.94
C ALA A 84 -8.55 -18.29 8.41
N TYR A 85 -9.84 -17.94 8.46
CA TYR A 85 -10.96 -18.77 8.01
C TYR A 85 -11.57 -18.31 6.68
N ALA A 86 -10.99 -17.28 6.05
CA ALA A 86 -11.43 -16.78 4.75
C ALA A 86 -11.19 -17.84 3.67
N ASN A 87 -12.18 -18.05 2.82
CA ASN A 87 -12.09 -18.97 1.68
C ASN A 87 -13.13 -18.57 0.62
N THR A 88 -13.14 -19.26 -0.52
CA THR A 88 -14.04 -18.95 -1.65
C THR A 88 -15.53 -18.97 -1.29
N GLY A 89 -15.94 -19.68 -0.22
CA GLY A 89 -17.33 -19.72 0.27
C GLY A 89 -17.57 -18.92 1.56
N THR A 90 -16.58 -18.20 2.09
CA THR A 90 -16.72 -17.43 3.34
C THR A 90 -15.94 -16.13 3.21
N VAL A 91 -16.68 -15.04 2.94
CA VAL A 91 -16.12 -13.70 2.88
C VAL A 91 -16.08 -13.13 4.29
N ILE A 92 -14.88 -12.84 4.78
CA ILE A 92 -14.65 -12.17 6.05
C ILE A 92 -14.39 -10.68 5.75
N PRO A 93 -15.22 -9.76 6.26
CA PRO A 93 -14.99 -8.32 6.14
C PRO A 93 -14.19 -7.76 7.32
N LEU A 94 -13.72 -6.51 7.18
CA LEU A 94 -13.42 -5.69 8.36
C LEU A 94 -14.73 -5.29 9.05
N ALA A 95 -14.70 -5.06 10.36
CA ALA A 95 -15.88 -4.65 11.09
C ALA A 95 -16.16 -3.14 10.94
N ARG A 96 -15.11 -2.31 11.06
CA ARG A 96 -15.22 -0.84 11.17
C ARG A 96 -14.12 -0.09 10.43
N GLU A 97 -14.35 1.20 10.19
CA GLU A 97 -13.39 2.11 9.53
C GLU A 97 -12.03 2.17 10.23
N GLU A 98 -12.00 2.08 11.57
CA GLU A 98 -10.76 2.13 12.33
C GLU A 98 -9.84 0.94 12.02
N GLU A 99 -10.42 -0.23 11.70
CA GLU A 99 -9.62 -1.40 11.31
C GLU A 99 -9.00 -1.22 9.92
N LEU A 100 -9.72 -0.57 8.99
CA LEU A 100 -9.19 -0.23 7.67
C LEU A 100 -8.08 0.82 7.80
N ASP A 101 -8.27 1.83 8.64
CA ASP A 101 -7.29 2.88 8.87
C ASP A 101 -6.01 2.34 9.53
N ASP A 102 -6.13 1.51 10.57
CA ASP A 102 -4.99 0.83 11.21
C ASP A 102 -4.28 -0.11 10.23
N TYR A 103 -5.03 -0.92 9.47
CA TYR A 103 -4.43 -1.81 8.47
C TYR A 103 -3.62 -1.03 7.42
N THR A 104 -4.23 0.00 6.81
CA THR A 104 -3.56 0.83 5.79
C THR A 104 -2.37 1.61 6.36
N TYR A 105 -2.41 2.02 7.63
CA TYR A 105 -1.24 2.56 8.32
C TYR A 105 -0.12 1.53 8.43
N ARG A 106 -0.43 0.33 8.95
CA ARG A 106 0.58 -0.69 9.24
C ARG A 106 1.31 -1.18 7.99
N VAL A 107 0.58 -1.38 6.88
CA VAL A 107 1.17 -1.98 5.68
C VAL A 107 1.70 -0.96 4.66
N ALA A 108 1.37 0.33 4.81
CA ALA A 108 1.81 1.36 3.85
C ALA A 108 2.02 2.76 4.44
N GLY A 109 1.17 3.22 5.36
CA GLY A 109 1.34 4.54 5.99
C GLY A 109 2.68 4.69 6.72
N CYS A 110 3.09 3.68 7.50
CA CYS A 110 4.37 3.67 8.20
C CYS A 110 5.58 3.67 7.25
N VAL A 111 5.42 3.17 6.02
CA VAL A 111 6.46 3.23 4.97
C VAL A 111 6.70 4.67 4.53
N GLY A 112 5.65 5.50 4.49
CA GLY A 112 5.76 6.93 4.26
C GLY A 112 6.58 7.63 5.33
N GLU A 113 6.32 7.33 6.61
CA GLU A 113 7.10 7.86 7.74
C GLU A 113 8.56 7.43 7.65
N PHE A 114 8.80 6.13 7.42
CA PHE A 114 10.14 5.59 7.26
C PHE A 114 10.93 6.29 6.14
N TRP A 115 10.31 6.44 4.97
CA TRP A 115 10.94 7.11 3.83
C TRP A 115 11.25 8.58 4.16
N THR A 116 10.38 9.24 4.93
CA THR A 116 10.57 10.64 5.37
C THR A 116 11.73 10.75 6.35
N HIS A 117 11.84 9.86 7.34
CA HIS A 117 12.98 9.80 8.26
C HIS A 117 14.30 9.64 7.51
N VAL A 118 14.39 8.66 6.60
CA VAL A 118 15.61 8.43 5.80
C VAL A 118 15.92 9.64 4.92
N SER A 119 14.90 10.27 4.33
CA SER A 119 15.12 11.44 3.48
C SER A 119 15.63 12.65 4.28
N LEU A 120 15.11 12.89 5.47
CA LEU A 120 15.57 13.98 6.35
C LEU A 120 16.98 13.71 6.91
N GLY A 121 17.31 12.46 7.19
CA GLY A 121 18.64 12.09 7.69
C GLY A 121 19.75 12.18 6.64
N HIS A 122 19.43 12.05 5.36
CA HIS A 122 20.45 11.87 4.31
C HIS A 122 20.38 12.87 3.14
N LEU A 123 19.23 13.52 2.89
CA LEU A 123 19.02 14.29 1.65
C LEU A 123 18.77 15.78 1.87
N PHE A 124 18.03 16.17 2.91
CA PHE A 124 17.71 17.58 3.18
C PHE A 124 17.20 17.80 4.60
N GLU A 125 17.31 19.03 5.07
CA GLU A 125 16.80 19.47 6.37
C GLU A 125 15.60 20.40 6.21
N VAL A 126 14.72 20.42 7.21
CA VAL A 126 13.58 21.34 7.30
C VAL A 126 13.42 21.83 8.74
N ASP A 127 12.66 22.90 8.93
CA ASP A 127 12.23 23.31 10.27
C ASP A 127 11.18 22.34 10.86
N ALA A 128 11.04 22.36 12.19
CA ALA A 128 10.18 21.42 12.91
C ALA A 128 8.69 21.48 12.49
N ALA A 129 8.21 22.66 12.05
CA ALA A 129 6.83 22.81 11.59
C ALA A 129 6.61 22.09 10.25
N LYS A 130 7.54 22.24 9.30
CA LYS A 130 7.52 21.50 8.03
C LYS A 130 7.77 20.01 8.23
N GLU A 131 8.63 19.63 9.18
CA GLU A 131 8.88 18.24 9.51
C GLU A 131 7.58 17.53 9.92
N ALA A 132 6.83 18.10 10.86
CA ALA A 132 5.54 17.55 11.28
C ALA A 132 4.55 17.38 10.12
N GLN A 133 4.47 18.39 9.24
CA GLN A 133 3.62 18.33 8.04
C GLN A 133 4.09 17.29 7.02
N LEU A 134 5.41 17.08 6.87
CA LEU A 134 5.95 16.04 5.99
C LEU A 134 5.51 14.66 6.48
N PHE A 135 5.62 14.38 7.79
CA PHE A 135 5.21 13.10 8.36
C PHE A 135 3.71 12.84 8.21
N GLU A 136 2.87 13.83 8.52
CA GLU A 136 1.41 13.69 8.34
C GLU A 136 1.04 13.37 6.88
N ASN A 137 1.60 14.12 5.94
CA ASN A 137 1.35 13.91 4.53
C ASN A 137 1.94 12.58 4.02
N ALA A 138 3.08 12.15 4.56
CA ALA A 138 3.72 10.88 4.18
C ALA A 138 2.90 9.67 4.61
N VAL A 139 2.32 9.68 5.82
CA VAL A 139 1.38 8.65 6.27
C VAL A 139 0.20 8.56 5.31
N ARG A 140 -0.41 9.71 4.99
CA ARG A 140 -1.55 9.77 4.07
C ARG A 140 -1.17 9.32 2.67
N PHE A 141 0.03 9.62 2.19
CA PHE A 141 0.53 9.16 0.90
C PHE A 141 0.63 7.62 0.87
N GLY A 142 1.24 7.00 1.90
CA GLY A 142 1.28 5.54 2.02
C GLY A 142 -0.12 4.93 2.01
N LYS A 143 -1.04 5.49 2.80
CA LYS A 143 -2.46 5.08 2.83
C LYS A 143 -3.14 5.21 1.46
N ALA A 144 -2.86 6.26 0.68
CA ALA A 144 -3.41 6.44 -0.67
C ALA A 144 -3.06 5.25 -1.58
N LEU A 145 -1.78 4.86 -1.57
CA LEU A 145 -1.27 3.77 -2.39
C LEU A 145 -1.86 2.41 -1.98
N GLN A 146 -2.12 2.21 -0.69
CA GLN A 146 -2.76 0.98 -0.23
C GLN A 146 -4.26 0.96 -0.52
N LEU A 147 -4.97 2.07 -0.28
CA LEU A 147 -6.41 2.13 -0.47
C LEU A 147 -6.77 1.96 -1.95
N ILE A 148 -6.01 2.53 -2.88
CA ILE A 148 -6.24 2.31 -4.31
C ILE A 148 -6.00 0.85 -4.72
N ASN A 149 -5.05 0.15 -4.08
CA ASN A 149 -4.84 -1.28 -4.32
C ASN A 149 -6.03 -2.10 -3.80
N ILE A 150 -6.48 -1.83 -2.57
CA ILE A 150 -7.67 -2.48 -1.98
C ILE A 150 -8.89 -2.33 -2.90
N LEU A 151 -9.14 -1.13 -3.42
CA LEU A 151 -10.30 -0.88 -4.28
C LEU A 151 -10.15 -1.56 -5.64
N ARG A 152 -8.96 -1.49 -6.26
CA ARG A 152 -8.68 -2.12 -7.56
C ARG A 152 -8.75 -3.64 -7.50
N ASP A 153 -8.19 -4.23 -6.44
CA ASP A 153 -8.02 -5.69 -6.33
C ASP A 153 -9.17 -6.35 -5.54
N LEU A 154 -10.20 -5.58 -5.16
CA LEU A 154 -11.40 -6.04 -4.46
C LEU A 154 -11.96 -7.38 -4.98
N PRO A 155 -12.10 -7.62 -6.31
CA PRO A 155 -12.64 -8.90 -6.80
C PRO A 155 -11.72 -10.10 -6.55
N GLU A 156 -10.40 -9.89 -6.61
CA GLU A 156 -9.41 -10.93 -6.31
C GLU A 156 -9.44 -11.27 -4.82
N ASP A 157 -9.49 -10.25 -3.97
CA ASP A 157 -9.57 -10.41 -2.52
C ASP A 157 -10.87 -11.13 -2.11
N LEU A 158 -12.01 -10.74 -2.68
CA LEU A 158 -13.31 -11.38 -2.41
C LEU A 158 -13.32 -12.87 -2.80
N ARG A 159 -12.70 -13.24 -3.92
CA ARG A 159 -12.55 -14.66 -4.33
C ARG A 159 -11.72 -15.49 -3.34
N MET A 160 -10.82 -14.83 -2.60
CA MET A 160 -10.06 -15.44 -1.51
C MET A 160 -10.80 -15.38 -0.16
N GLY A 161 -12.04 -14.87 -0.13
CA GLY A 161 -12.84 -14.69 1.07
C GLY A 161 -12.43 -13.46 1.90
N ARG A 162 -11.71 -12.50 1.33
CA ARG A 162 -11.17 -11.34 2.03
C ARG A 162 -11.92 -10.09 1.58
N CYS A 163 -12.47 -9.34 2.51
CA CYS A 163 -13.06 -8.05 2.22
C CYS A 163 -12.46 -7.01 3.17
N TYR A 164 -11.72 -6.04 2.63
CA TYR A 164 -11.16 -4.96 3.43
C TYR A 164 -12.15 -3.83 3.69
N LEU A 165 -13.32 -3.85 3.03
CA LEU A 165 -14.34 -2.83 3.25
C LEU A 165 -15.13 -3.17 4.52
N PRO A 166 -15.24 -2.23 5.46
CA PRO A 166 -16.00 -2.39 6.69
C PRO A 166 -17.47 -2.80 6.48
N THR A 167 -17.92 -3.81 7.25
CA THR A 167 -19.34 -4.19 7.30
C THR A 167 -20.24 -3.01 7.67
N ALA A 168 -19.79 -2.14 8.59
CA ALA A 168 -20.54 -0.95 8.96
C ALA A 168 -20.90 -0.08 7.74
N ALA A 169 -19.91 0.22 6.88
CA ALA A 169 -20.12 1.03 5.67
C ALA A 169 -20.99 0.32 4.61
N LEU A 170 -20.85 -1.01 4.46
CA LEU A 170 -21.69 -1.78 3.53
C LEU A 170 -23.15 -1.84 4.01
N SER A 171 -23.36 -1.99 5.32
CA SER A 171 -24.69 -2.15 5.92
C SER A 171 -25.58 -0.91 5.81
N GLU A 172 -25.00 0.28 5.72
CA GLU A 172 -25.74 1.54 5.46
C GLU A 172 -26.50 1.52 4.12
N HIS A 173 -26.13 0.60 3.22
CA HIS A 173 -26.74 0.41 1.89
C HIS A 173 -27.39 -0.97 1.71
N ASP A 174 -27.63 -1.70 2.81
CA ASP A 174 -28.18 -3.06 2.84
C ASP A 174 -27.34 -4.07 2.01
N ILE A 175 -26.02 -3.87 1.99
CA ILE A 175 -25.07 -4.74 1.27
C ILE A 175 -24.37 -5.64 2.26
N THR A 176 -24.39 -6.95 2.01
CA THR A 176 -23.49 -7.89 2.69
C THR A 176 -22.21 -8.07 1.87
N PRO A 177 -21.08 -8.45 2.51
CA PRO A 177 -19.83 -8.71 1.78
C PRO A 177 -19.99 -9.75 0.66
N GLU A 178 -20.84 -10.76 0.84
CA GLU A 178 -21.11 -11.79 -0.15
C GLU A 178 -21.82 -11.23 -1.39
N ASN A 179 -22.66 -10.19 -1.24
CA ASN A 179 -23.30 -9.57 -2.40
C ASN A 179 -22.27 -8.98 -3.37
N LEU A 180 -21.08 -8.59 -2.89
CA LEU A 180 -20.02 -8.04 -3.74
C LEU A 180 -19.39 -9.08 -4.67
N LEU A 181 -19.67 -10.38 -4.50
CA LEU A 181 -19.28 -11.41 -5.47
C LEU A 181 -20.10 -11.35 -6.77
N GLU A 182 -21.26 -10.68 -6.73
CA GLU A 182 -22.16 -10.55 -7.88
C GLU A 182 -21.94 -9.22 -8.59
N PRO A 183 -21.53 -9.21 -9.88
CA PRO A 183 -21.29 -7.97 -10.63
C PRO A 183 -22.50 -7.03 -10.67
N ALA A 184 -23.71 -7.59 -10.63
CA ALA A 184 -24.97 -6.85 -10.61
C ALA A 184 -25.14 -5.96 -9.36
N THR A 185 -24.44 -6.26 -8.26
CA THR A 185 -24.49 -5.46 -7.01
C THR A 185 -23.85 -4.09 -7.17
N MET A 186 -23.03 -3.87 -8.21
CA MET A 186 -22.25 -2.64 -8.38
C MET A 186 -23.10 -1.37 -8.36
N GLU A 187 -24.32 -1.38 -8.92
CA GLU A 187 -25.19 -0.20 -8.93
C GLU A 187 -25.54 0.25 -7.51
N ARG A 188 -25.91 -0.69 -6.63
CA ARG A 188 -26.20 -0.43 -5.22
C ARG A 188 -24.94 -0.10 -4.42
N PHE A 189 -23.82 -0.72 -4.79
CA PHE A 189 -22.52 -0.54 -4.13
C PHE A 189 -21.79 0.75 -4.52
N ARG A 190 -22.15 1.36 -5.65
CA ARG A 190 -21.51 2.55 -6.22
C ARG A 190 -21.32 3.69 -5.19
N PRO A 191 -22.30 4.07 -4.34
CA PRO A 191 -22.12 5.15 -3.38
C PRO A 191 -21.03 4.85 -2.33
N VAL A 192 -20.99 3.63 -1.81
CA VAL A 192 -19.95 3.18 -0.86
C VAL A 192 -18.60 3.17 -1.55
N TYR A 193 -18.53 2.62 -2.75
CA TYR A 193 -17.28 2.53 -3.50
C TYR A 193 -16.72 3.92 -3.87
N ASP A 194 -17.59 4.85 -4.29
CA ASP A 194 -17.22 6.22 -4.59
C ASP A 194 -16.71 6.98 -3.38
N SER A 195 -17.27 6.76 -2.19
CA SER A 195 -16.80 7.39 -0.96
C SER A 195 -15.37 6.96 -0.61
N TYR A 196 -15.02 5.69 -0.80
CA TYR A 196 -13.62 5.22 -0.64
C TYR A 196 -12.69 5.74 -1.74
N LEU A 197 -13.18 5.90 -2.97
CA LEU A 197 -12.42 6.57 -4.03
C LEU A 197 -12.17 8.05 -3.67
N ASP A 198 -13.16 8.75 -3.10
CA ASP A 198 -12.99 10.12 -2.62
C ASP A 198 -11.99 10.20 -1.47
N LYS A 199 -12.07 9.28 -0.50
CA LYS A 199 -11.06 9.14 0.58
C LYS A 199 -9.67 8.90 0.01
N THR A 200 -9.56 8.06 -1.03
CA THR A 200 -8.30 7.80 -1.74
C THR A 200 -7.75 9.06 -2.42
N VAL A 201 -8.60 9.84 -3.11
CA VAL A 201 -8.21 11.11 -3.73
C VAL A 201 -7.76 12.12 -2.68
N ALA A 202 -8.46 12.24 -1.55
CA ALA A 202 -8.04 13.09 -0.44
C ALA A 202 -6.66 12.69 0.12
N HIS A 203 -6.33 11.40 0.14
CA HIS A 203 -4.99 10.94 0.49
C HIS A 203 -3.94 11.25 -0.60
N PHE A 204 -4.31 11.19 -1.90
CA PHE A 204 -3.44 11.67 -2.98
C PHE A 204 -3.22 13.18 -2.97
N ASP A 205 -4.17 13.97 -2.49
CA ASP A 205 -3.99 15.41 -2.28
C ASP A 205 -2.91 15.69 -1.23
N ALA A 206 -2.87 14.90 -0.14
CA ALA A 206 -1.79 14.94 0.83
C ALA A 206 -0.45 14.49 0.22
N ALA A 207 -0.45 13.47 -0.65
CA ALA A 207 0.74 13.06 -1.39
C ALA A 207 1.27 14.18 -2.31
N ALA A 208 0.37 14.92 -2.96
CA ALA A 208 0.73 16.08 -3.77
C ALA A 208 1.35 17.19 -2.91
N ALA A 209 0.78 17.46 -1.73
CA ALA A 209 1.34 18.39 -0.74
C ALA A 209 2.74 17.94 -0.27
N TYR A 210 2.92 16.65 0.05
CA TYR A 210 4.23 16.07 0.39
C TYR A 210 5.27 16.35 -0.70
N ILE A 211 4.95 16.03 -1.97
CA ILE A 211 5.84 16.28 -3.12
C ILE A 211 6.16 17.77 -3.24
N ASP A 212 5.20 18.64 -2.96
CA ASP A 212 5.37 20.08 -3.08
C ASP A 212 6.32 20.66 -2.04
N MET A 213 6.38 20.05 -0.87
CA MET A 213 7.29 20.40 0.22
C MET A 213 8.73 19.94 -0.01
N LEU A 214 8.96 18.92 -0.84
CA LEU A 214 10.30 18.42 -1.13
C LEU A 214 11.17 19.50 -1.83
N PRO A 215 12.44 19.68 -1.43
CA PRO A 215 13.32 20.63 -2.10
C PRO A 215 13.44 20.36 -3.61
N PHE A 216 13.49 21.42 -4.40
CA PHE A 216 13.54 21.28 -5.87
C PHE A 216 14.82 20.57 -6.36
N SER A 217 15.91 20.69 -5.61
CA SER A 217 17.17 19.95 -5.84
C SER A 217 16.99 18.43 -5.77
N GLN A 218 16.00 17.93 -5.02
CA GLN A 218 15.69 16.51 -4.88
C GLN A 218 14.79 15.99 -6.01
N PHE A 219 15.14 16.32 -7.26
CA PHE A 219 14.32 16.01 -8.43
C PHE A 219 14.05 14.51 -8.62
N ARG A 220 15.01 13.64 -8.25
CA ARG A 220 14.85 12.18 -8.33
C ARG A 220 13.77 11.69 -7.37
N MET A 221 13.80 12.17 -6.12
CA MET A 221 12.80 11.86 -5.10
C MET A 221 11.43 12.40 -5.50
N ARG A 222 11.35 13.66 -5.95
CA ARG A 222 10.12 14.25 -6.47
C ARG A 222 9.52 13.41 -7.61
N GLY A 223 10.36 12.91 -8.52
CA GLY A 223 9.94 12.02 -9.61
C GLY A 223 9.44 10.66 -9.13
N ALA A 224 10.17 10.02 -8.22
CA ALA A 224 9.81 8.75 -7.61
C ALA A 224 8.47 8.82 -6.86
N CYS A 225 8.14 9.96 -6.26
CA CYS A 225 6.85 10.20 -5.61
C CYS A 225 5.74 10.59 -6.62
N THR A 226 6.04 11.42 -7.61
CA THR A 226 5.03 11.93 -8.56
C THR A 226 4.42 10.82 -9.40
N LEU A 227 5.24 9.88 -9.91
CA LEU A 227 4.77 8.85 -10.82
C LEU A 227 3.70 7.92 -10.20
N PRO A 228 3.89 7.36 -8.98
CA PRO A 228 2.85 6.61 -8.28
C PRO A 228 1.56 7.41 -8.05
N VAL A 229 1.66 8.70 -7.70
CA VAL A 229 0.47 9.56 -7.49
C VAL A 229 -0.36 9.66 -8.76
N ILE A 230 0.25 10.00 -9.90
CA ILE A 230 -0.52 10.13 -11.15
C ILE A 230 -1.07 8.78 -11.64
N ILE A 231 -0.36 7.67 -11.41
CA ILE A 231 -0.86 6.31 -11.72
C ILE A 231 -2.07 5.98 -10.85
N GLY A 232 -1.99 6.28 -9.55
CA GLY A 232 -3.08 6.09 -8.61
C GLY A 232 -4.32 6.89 -8.98
N LEU A 233 -4.16 8.19 -9.26
CA LEU A 233 -5.24 9.06 -9.74
C LEU A 233 -5.85 8.56 -11.06
N LYS A 234 -5.03 8.13 -12.02
CA LYS A 234 -5.56 7.51 -13.25
C LYS A 234 -6.35 6.25 -12.97
N THR A 235 -5.92 5.45 -12.00
CA THR A 235 -6.64 4.24 -11.59
C THR A 235 -7.97 4.60 -10.94
N VAL A 236 -8.05 5.67 -10.13
CA VAL A 236 -9.32 6.21 -9.62
C VAL A 236 -10.28 6.53 -10.77
N THR A 237 -9.85 7.30 -11.77
CA THR A 237 -10.70 7.63 -12.94
C THR A 237 -11.24 6.36 -13.62
N LEU A 238 -10.41 5.34 -13.81
CA LEU A 238 -10.83 4.08 -14.42
C LEU A 238 -11.84 3.31 -13.54
N LEU A 239 -11.62 3.27 -12.23
CA LEU A 239 -12.52 2.63 -11.26
C LEU A 239 -13.86 3.37 -11.10
N ARG A 240 -13.91 4.68 -11.38
CA ARG A 240 -15.16 5.44 -11.45
C ARG A 240 -16.02 5.08 -12.66
N GLN A 241 -15.38 4.72 -13.77
CA GLN A 241 -16.07 4.50 -15.05
C GLN A 241 -16.50 3.05 -15.28
N GLN A 242 -15.92 2.09 -14.56
CA GLN A 242 -16.09 0.67 -14.81
C GLN A 242 -16.67 -0.05 -13.60
N ASN A 243 -17.30 -1.20 -13.85
CA ASN A 243 -17.74 -2.12 -12.80
C ASN A 243 -16.52 -2.90 -12.30
N VAL A 244 -16.04 -2.58 -11.10
CA VAL A 244 -14.89 -3.30 -10.52
C VAL A 244 -15.25 -4.74 -10.18
N LEU A 245 -16.51 -5.04 -9.83
CA LEU A 245 -16.95 -6.38 -9.43
C LEU A 245 -17.03 -7.37 -10.60
N ASP A 246 -16.95 -6.86 -11.84
CA ASP A 246 -16.93 -7.71 -13.02
C ASP A 246 -15.54 -8.28 -13.28
N ALA A 247 -15.37 -9.58 -13.03
CA ALA A 247 -14.10 -10.27 -13.16
C ALA A 247 -13.57 -10.35 -14.60
N GLU A 248 -14.41 -10.15 -15.62
CA GLU A 248 -13.97 -10.12 -17.02
C GLU A 248 -13.16 -8.85 -17.33
N TYR A 249 -13.41 -7.76 -16.59
CA TYR A 249 -12.79 -6.46 -16.82
C TYR A 249 -11.75 -6.14 -15.76
N ARG A 250 -10.52 -6.63 -15.96
CA ARG A 250 -9.40 -6.25 -15.10
C ARG A 250 -9.01 -4.78 -15.33
N ILE A 251 -9.42 -3.91 -14.41
CA ILE A 251 -9.10 -2.49 -14.45
C ILE A 251 -7.61 -2.27 -14.16
N LYS A 252 -6.86 -1.86 -15.18
CA LYS A 252 -5.42 -1.61 -15.06
C LYS A 252 -4.94 -0.52 -16.01
N VAL A 253 -4.04 0.33 -15.51
CA VAL A 253 -3.28 1.27 -16.33
C VAL A 253 -2.32 0.49 -17.24
N GLY A 254 -2.52 0.59 -18.56
CA GLY A 254 -1.73 -0.16 -19.55
C GLY A 254 -0.26 0.27 -19.60
N ARG A 255 0.63 -0.64 -20.02
CA ARG A 255 2.08 -0.35 -20.14
C ARG A 255 2.40 0.88 -21.03
N PRO A 256 1.72 1.10 -22.19
CA PRO A 256 1.95 2.31 -22.99
C PRO A 256 1.60 3.60 -22.24
N GLU A 257 0.49 3.59 -21.49
CA GLU A 257 0.05 4.70 -20.65
C GLU A 257 1.08 4.97 -19.55
N ILE A 258 1.56 3.94 -18.86
CA ILE A 258 2.63 4.06 -17.84
C ILE A 258 3.88 4.71 -18.44
N LYS A 259 4.33 4.26 -19.63
CA LYS A 259 5.50 4.87 -20.31
C LYS A 259 5.25 6.36 -20.63
N ARG A 260 4.04 6.73 -21.03
CA ARG A 260 3.66 8.13 -21.27
C ARG A 260 3.72 8.95 -19.98
N MET A 261 3.16 8.42 -18.90
CA MET A 261 3.16 9.04 -17.57
C MET A 261 4.58 9.21 -17.01
N THR A 262 5.46 8.24 -17.23
CA THR A 262 6.89 8.36 -16.89
C THR A 262 7.56 9.51 -17.63
N ARG A 263 7.32 9.63 -18.95
CA ARG A 263 7.86 10.75 -19.76
C ARG A 263 7.30 12.10 -19.31
N GLN A 264 6.00 12.19 -19.06
CA GLN A 264 5.36 13.41 -18.56
C GLN A 264 5.93 13.81 -17.19
N THR A 265 6.13 12.85 -16.30
CA THR A 265 6.76 13.07 -14.99
C THR A 265 8.15 13.64 -15.17
N ALA A 266 9.01 13.00 -15.97
CA ALA A 266 10.38 13.48 -16.24
C ALA A 266 10.40 14.93 -16.76
N LEU A 267 9.53 15.28 -17.70
CA LEU A 267 9.42 16.63 -18.25
C LEU A 267 8.88 17.65 -17.24
N ALA A 268 8.05 17.22 -16.30
CA ALA A 268 7.47 18.08 -15.27
C ALA A 268 8.46 18.41 -14.14
N LEU A 269 9.48 17.56 -13.90
CA LEU A 269 10.45 17.75 -12.80
C LEU A 269 11.28 19.03 -12.92
N HIS A 270 11.37 19.63 -14.10
CA HIS A 270 12.06 20.91 -14.30
C HIS A 270 11.35 22.12 -13.66
N SER A 271 10.14 21.97 -13.11
CA SER A 271 9.44 23.07 -12.45
C SER A 271 8.39 22.57 -11.47
N ARG A 272 8.42 23.09 -10.23
CA ARG A 272 7.38 22.84 -9.21
C ARG A 272 5.96 23.03 -9.75
N ARG A 273 5.73 24.13 -10.49
CA ARG A 273 4.43 24.43 -11.10
C ARG A 273 4.03 23.42 -12.17
N ARG A 274 4.98 22.86 -12.93
CA ARG A 274 4.69 21.81 -13.92
C ARG A 274 4.33 20.49 -13.25
N THR A 275 5.03 20.11 -12.17
CA THR A 275 4.67 18.95 -11.36
C THR A 275 3.26 19.08 -10.78
N GLN A 276 2.93 20.22 -10.16
CA GLN A 276 1.60 20.49 -9.63
C GLN A 276 0.53 20.38 -10.72
N LYS A 277 0.72 21.07 -11.86
CA LYS A 277 -0.21 21.00 -13.00
C LYS A 277 -0.40 19.58 -13.53
N LEU A 278 0.67 18.78 -13.59
CA LEU A 278 0.58 17.39 -14.02
C LEU A 278 -0.29 16.58 -13.04
N ILE A 279 -0.06 16.70 -11.73
CA ILE A 279 -0.87 16.00 -10.73
C ILE A 279 -2.34 16.44 -10.82
N SER A 280 -2.62 17.75 -10.86
CA SER A 280 -3.99 18.28 -11.00
C SER A 280 -4.67 17.76 -12.27
N SER A 281 -3.96 17.66 -13.40
CA SER A 281 -4.56 17.13 -14.64
C SER A 281 -5.01 15.68 -14.56
N TYR A 282 -4.41 14.86 -13.68
CA TYR A 282 -4.87 13.50 -13.41
C TYR A 282 -5.91 13.44 -12.30
N ARG A 283 -5.90 14.41 -11.37
CA ARG A 283 -6.87 14.54 -10.29
C ARG A 283 -8.26 14.94 -10.81
N ASP A 284 -8.30 15.83 -11.78
CA ASP A 284 -9.53 16.46 -12.27
C ASP A 284 -10.09 15.81 -13.56
N ALA A 285 -9.57 14.64 -13.95
CA ALA A 285 -9.91 13.90 -15.17
C ALA A 285 -10.82 12.70 -14.91
#